data_AF-A3JQM4-F1
#
_entry.id   AF-A3JQM4-F1
#
_cell.length_a   1.000
_cell.length_b   1.000
_cell.length_c   1.000
_cell.angle_alpha   90.00
_cell.angle_beta   90.00
_cell.angle_gamma   90.00
#
_symmetry.space_group_name_H-M   'P 1'
#
loop_
_entity.id
_entity.type
_entity.pdbx_description
1 polymer ?
#
loop_
_entity_poly.entity_id
_entity_poly.type
_entity_poly.pdbx_seq_one_letter_code
_entity_poly.pdbx_strand_id
1 'polypeptide(L)'
;MSSFHIKSAAMIFCMLVAQPLLAHEDHCAAVVASITEAGFDDSVSVSCDNSTALIRSDTYPDHELMTGIVGTNEQLAVPAIYAAPIVLNPTLGSTPQSRDAALGVAVNGVPIYDYTGGGEMSEADHYHHQTRHDTILTQQLDICGGHAGRGDDYHYHTSPTCMIEQMENASDAAIIGWAFDGFPIYGHNNPDGTAIGQNDLDVCNGQPDAEFGYRYHTSNDAPYIIQCLMGDVPNINNLPRVAPLKAASGRGGMESGRPPRGGVNNLTFTENDSGVRSMEYTYQGDSYFMRYSPSGRSDFYDFETRTITNSGNLMTGEYCR
;
A
#
# COMPACT_ATOMS: atom_id res chain seq x y z
N MET A 1 -10.10 -43.05 77.48
CA MET A 1 -9.98 -41.58 77.26
C MET A 1 -9.61 -41.38 75.81
N SER A 2 -10.55 -40.84 75.05
CA SER A 2 -10.48 -40.63 73.60
C SER A 2 -9.48 -39.55 73.25
N SER A 3 -8.71 -39.75 72.18
CA SER A 3 -8.24 -38.63 71.35
C SER A 3 -8.04 -39.13 69.92
N PHE A 4 -8.97 -38.71 69.06
CA PHE A 4 -8.87 -38.80 67.60
C PHE A 4 -7.93 -37.70 67.13
N HIS A 5 -6.80 -38.04 66.51
CA HIS A 5 -6.01 -37.06 65.75
C HIS A 5 -6.54 -36.96 64.32
N ILE A 6 -7.20 -35.83 64.04
CA ILE A 6 -7.61 -35.41 62.70
C ILE A 6 -6.45 -34.62 62.06
N LYS A 7 -6.33 -34.85 60.75
CA LYS A 7 -5.29 -34.45 59.78
C LYS A 7 -5.06 -32.94 59.68
N SER A 8 -3.87 -32.56 59.20
CA SER A 8 -3.74 -31.48 58.20
C SER A 8 -2.55 -31.80 57.29
N ALA A 9 -2.83 -32.42 56.15
CA ALA A 9 -1.91 -32.43 55.02
C ALA A 9 -2.11 -31.10 54.29
N ALA A 10 -1.10 -30.23 54.31
CA ALA A 10 -1.09 -29.01 53.53
C ALA A 10 -0.99 -29.38 52.05
N MET A 11 -2.13 -29.41 51.37
CA MET A 11 -2.21 -29.53 49.93
C MET A 11 -1.80 -28.18 49.35
N ILE A 12 -0.54 -28.07 48.90
CA ILE A 12 -0.08 -26.90 48.14
C ILE A 12 -0.80 -26.97 46.79
N PHE A 13 -1.90 -26.24 46.69
CA PHE A 13 -2.61 -26.02 45.45
C PHE A 13 -1.77 -25.03 44.65
N CYS A 14 -0.89 -25.55 43.80
CA CYS A 14 -0.24 -24.77 42.77
C CYS A 14 -1.32 -24.37 41.77
N MET A 15 -1.94 -23.20 41.96
CA MET A 15 -2.70 -22.54 40.91
C MET A 15 -1.73 -22.28 39.77
N LEU A 16 -1.68 -23.17 38.78
CA LEU A 16 -1.35 -22.73 37.45
C LEU A 16 -2.46 -21.77 37.04
N VAL A 17 -2.22 -20.48 37.23
CA VAL A 17 -2.92 -19.45 36.48
C VAL A 17 -2.49 -19.70 35.05
N ALA A 18 -3.33 -20.39 34.27
CA ALA A 18 -3.26 -20.31 32.83
C ALA A 18 -3.56 -18.84 32.50
N GLN A 19 -2.50 -18.04 32.34
CA GLN A 19 -2.66 -16.73 31.75
C GLN A 19 -3.21 -16.97 30.35
N PRO A 20 -4.30 -16.30 29.93
CA PRO A 20 -4.59 -16.26 28.52
C PRO A 20 -3.36 -15.61 27.89
N LEU A 21 -2.70 -16.30 26.97
CA LEU A 21 -1.82 -15.63 26.04
C LEU A 21 -2.74 -14.67 25.28
N LEU A 22 -2.74 -13.40 25.66
CA LEU A 22 -3.26 -12.35 24.80
C LEU A 22 -2.29 -12.35 23.61
N ALA A 23 -2.70 -12.93 22.50
CA ALA A 23 -1.87 -13.14 21.31
C ALA A 23 -1.37 -11.82 20.65
N HIS A 24 -1.62 -10.67 21.27
CA HIS A 24 -1.49 -9.35 20.65
C HIS A 24 -0.78 -8.31 21.54
N GLU A 25 -0.02 -8.72 22.57
CA GLU A 25 0.99 -7.81 23.18
C GLU A 25 2.25 -7.63 22.30
N ASP A 26 2.34 -8.33 21.17
CA ASP A 26 3.44 -8.20 20.21
C ASP A 26 2.91 -7.72 18.85
N HIS A 27 2.97 -6.40 18.61
CA HIS A 27 2.63 -5.81 17.30
C HIS A 27 3.36 -6.49 16.14
N CYS A 28 4.59 -6.98 16.36
CA CYS A 28 5.31 -7.70 15.31
C CYS A 28 4.57 -8.99 14.93
N ALA A 29 4.06 -9.72 15.92
CA ALA A 29 3.29 -10.93 15.68
C ALA A 29 2.01 -10.63 14.90
N ALA A 30 1.32 -9.51 15.20
CA ALA A 30 0.15 -9.08 14.44
C ALA A 30 0.50 -8.73 12.97
N VAL A 31 1.61 -8.04 12.73
CA VAL A 31 2.10 -7.75 11.37
C VAL A 31 2.40 -9.05 10.61
N VAL A 32 3.16 -9.97 11.22
CA VAL A 32 3.50 -11.28 10.64
C VAL A 32 2.25 -12.10 10.33
N ALA A 33 1.32 -12.17 11.28
CA ALA A 33 0.06 -12.90 11.14
C ALA A 33 -0.79 -12.32 10.01
N SER A 34 -0.93 -10.99 9.92
CA SER A 34 -1.75 -10.35 8.89
C SER A 34 -1.32 -10.70 7.46
N ILE A 35 -0.01 -10.85 7.23
CA ILE A 35 0.56 -11.21 5.92
C ILE A 35 0.42 -12.72 5.67
N THR A 36 0.71 -13.54 6.68
CA THR A 36 0.66 -15.01 6.57
C THR A 36 -0.78 -15.49 6.37
N GLU A 37 -1.72 -14.99 7.16
CA GLU A 37 -3.13 -15.37 7.08
C GLU A 37 -3.81 -14.83 5.81
N ALA A 38 -3.28 -13.76 5.23
CA ALA A 38 -3.70 -13.26 3.93
C ALA A 38 -3.18 -14.10 2.75
N GLY A 39 -2.18 -14.97 2.97
CA GLY A 39 -1.58 -15.82 1.93
C GLY A 39 -0.48 -15.14 1.10
N PHE A 40 0.19 -14.12 1.63
CA PHE A 40 1.26 -13.39 0.92
C PHE A 40 2.67 -13.65 1.44
N ASP A 41 2.87 -14.62 2.34
CA ASP A 41 4.17 -14.92 2.97
C ASP A 41 5.21 -15.55 2.03
N ASP A 42 4.79 -15.98 0.83
CA ASP A 42 5.70 -16.42 -0.24
C ASP A 42 6.40 -15.24 -0.97
N SER A 43 5.78 -14.05 -1.00
CA SER A 43 6.29 -12.87 -1.71
C SER A 43 6.63 -11.70 -0.78
N VAL A 44 6.14 -11.71 0.45
CA VAL A 44 6.36 -10.67 1.46
C VAL A 44 7.04 -11.26 2.69
N SER A 45 8.13 -10.63 3.12
CA SER A 45 8.86 -11.05 4.33
C SER A 45 8.84 -9.97 5.40
N VAL A 46 8.76 -10.38 6.66
CA VAL A 46 8.77 -9.46 7.82
C VAL A 46 9.98 -9.76 8.68
N SER A 47 10.73 -8.72 9.03
CA SER A 47 11.78 -8.80 10.05
C SER A 47 11.56 -7.73 11.10
N CYS A 48 11.54 -8.09 12.37
CA CYS A 48 11.31 -7.14 13.46
C CYS A 48 12.58 -6.89 14.28
N ASP A 49 12.74 -5.66 14.73
CA ASP A 49 13.58 -5.31 15.88
C ASP A 49 12.71 -4.85 17.06
N ASN A 50 13.30 -4.21 18.07
CA ASN A 50 12.58 -3.76 19.26
C ASN A 50 11.62 -2.59 19.01
N SER A 51 11.67 -1.96 17.84
CA SER A 51 10.99 -0.69 17.52
C SER A 51 10.16 -0.75 16.25
N THR A 52 10.56 -1.58 15.28
CA THR A 52 10.04 -1.56 13.92
C THR A 52 9.87 -2.97 13.37
N ALA A 53 8.75 -3.24 12.71
CA ALA A 53 8.60 -4.34 11.77
C ALA A 53 8.94 -3.84 10.36
N LEU A 54 9.96 -4.42 9.73
CA LEU A 54 10.35 -4.10 8.36
C LEU A 54 9.74 -5.12 7.40
N ILE A 55 8.68 -4.70 6.71
CA ILE A 55 7.99 -5.48 5.67
C ILE A 55 8.75 -5.28 4.35
N ARG A 56 9.29 -6.35 3.78
CA ARG A 56 10.03 -6.34 2.50
C ARG A 56 9.26 -7.09 1.43
N SER A 57 9.14 -6.48 0.26
CA SER A 57 8.33 -6.94 -0.87
C SER A 57 8.87 -6.40 -2.20
N ASP A 58 8.25 -6.82 -3.29
CA ASP A 58 8.28 -6.12 -4.57
C ASP A 58 7.03 -5.24 -4.68
N THR A 59 7.14 -4.02 -5.23
CA THR A 59 5.96 -3.18 -5.53
C THR A 59 5.10 -3.71 -6.67
N TYR A 60 5.46 -4.85 -7.27
CA TYR A 60 4.78 -5.45 -8.41
C TYR A 60 3.91 -6.65 -7.97
N PRO A 61 2.59 -6.46 -7.75
CA PRO A 61 1.71 -7.53 -7.28
C PRO A 61 1.23 -8.43 -8.42
N ASP A 62 0.81 -9.65 -8.07
CA ASP A 62 0.25 -10.64 -9.01
C ASP A 62 -1.27 -10.45 -9.23
N HIS A 63 -1.66 -9.27 -9.71
CA HIS A 63 -3.03 -8.99 -10.15
C HIS A 63 -3.02 -8.07 -11.37
N GLU A 64 -4.20 -7.71 -11.88
CA GLU A 64 -4.29 -6.78 -13.02
C GLU A 64 -3.70 -5.40 -12.65
N LEU A 65 -2.93 -4.81 -13.56
CA LEU A 65 -2.26 -3.52 -13.33
C LEU A 65 -2.62 -2.57 -14.46
N MET A 66 -2.78 -1.29 -14.16
CA MET A 66 -2.92 -0.17 -15.12
C MET A 66 -4.11 -0.22 -16.08
N THR A 67 -4.69 -1.39 -16.36
CA THR A 67 -5.80 -1.58 -17.30
C THR A 67 -7.03 -0.82 -16.84
N GLY A 68 -7.70 -0.16 -17.80
CA GLY A 68 -8.89 0.65 -17.55
C GLY A 68 -8.60 2.11 -17.17
N ILE A 69 -7.34 2.49 -16.93
CA ILE A 69 -6.96 3.89 -16.70
C ILE A 69 -7.33 4.75 -17.91
N VAL A 70 -8.04 5.85 -17.66
CA VAL A 70 -8.40 6.85 -18.68
C VAL A 70 -7.46 8.05 -18.59
N GLY A 71 -7.21 8.56 -17.38
CA GLY A 71 -6.32 9.67 -17.09
C GLY A 71 -4.86 9.24 -16.92
N THR A 72 -4.29 8.50 -17.88
CA THR A 72 -2.92 7.98 -17.74
C THR A 72 -1.87 9.08 -17.53
N ASN A 73 -0.93 8.83 -16.62
CA ASN A 73 0.26 9.64 -16.41
C ASN A 73 1.45 9.16 -17.25
N GLU A 74 1.24 8.19 -18.15
CA GLU A 74 2.27 7.53 -18.97
C GLU A 74 3.48 7.06 -18.13
N GLN A 75 3.21 6.39 -17.01
CA GLN A 75 4.18 5.62 -16.21
C GLN A 75 3.84 4.13 -16.29
N LEU A 76 4.80 3.28 -15.98
CA LEU A 76 4.63 1.83 -16.02
C LEU A 76 4.86 1.22 -14.64
N ALA A 77 4.10 0.18 -14.29
CA ALA A 77 4.46 -0.66 -13.16
C ALA A 77 5.74 -1.43 -13.53
N VAL A 78 6.84 -1.15 -12.86
CA VAL A 78 8.14 -1.80 -13.04
C VAL A 78 8.60 -2.34 -11.69
N PRO A 79 9.00 -3.62 -11.58
CA PRO A 79 9.42 -4.21 -10.31
C PRO A 79 10.43 -3.35 -9.54
N ALA A 80 10.21 -3.25 -8.23
CA ALA A 80 11.05 -2.50 -7.33
C ALA A 80 11.01 -3.11 -5.94
N ILE A 81 12.19 -3.40 -5.38
CA ILE A 81 12.29 -3.84 -3.99
C ILE A 81 11.91 -2.69 -3.07
N TYR A 82 10.94 -2.95 -2.20
CA TYR A 82 10.43 -2.01 -1.22
C TYR A 82 10.61 -2.56 0.19
N ALA A 83 10.88 -1.68 1.14
CA ALA A 83 11.07 -2.04 2.54
C ALA A 83 10.35 -1.01 3.42
N ALA A 84 9.16 -1.37 3.89
CA ALA A 84 8.25 -0.56 4.68
C ALA A 84 8.52 -0.71 6.19
N PRO A 85 9.00 0.34 6.89
CA PRO A 85 9.22 0.30 8.33
C PRO A 85 7.93 0.66 9.08
N ILE A 86 7.33 -0.31 9.76
CA ILE A 86 6.12 -0.13 10.58
C ILE A 86 6.51 0.01 12.05
N VAL A 87 6.12 1.10 12.70
CA VAL A 87 6.37 1.32 14.13
C VAL A 87 5.62 0.26 14.96
N LEU A 88 6.32 -0.39 15.91
CA LEU A 88 5.74 -1.43 16.77
C LEU A 88 5.11 -0.91 18.06
N ASN A 89 5.38 0.34 18.44
CA ASN A 89 4.82 0.97 19.63
C ASN A 89 4.21 2.32 19.24
N PRO A 90 3.07 2.31 18.54
CA PRO A 90 2.45 3.52 18.03
C PRO A 90 2.02 4.43 19.17
N THR A 91 2.25 5.73 19.01
CA THR A 91 1.74 6.76 19.92
C THR A 91 0.80 7.64 19.12
N LEU A 92 -0.48 7.68 19.51
CA LEU A 92 -1.46 8.53 18.85
C LEU A 92 -1.15 10.00 19.12
N GLY A 93 -0.97 10.76 18.05
CA GLY A 93 -0.80 12.20 18.07
C GLY A 93 -2.12 12.95 17.95
N SER A 94 -2.02 14.29 17.90
CA SER A 94 -3.17 15.19 17.77
C SER A 94 -3.20 15.97 16.46
N THR A 95 -2.17 15.80 15.62
CA THR A 95 -1.97 16.58 14.40
C THR A 95 -1.72 15.63 13.23
N PRO A 96 -2.54 15.68 12.16
CA PRO A 96 -2.31 14.93 10.94
C PRO A 96 -0.92 15.19 10.34
N GLN A 97 -0.24 14.12 9.95
CA GLN A 97 1.03 14.17 9.23
C GLN A 97 0.85 13.61 7.82
N SER A 98 1.43 14.25 6.82
CA SER A 98 1.36 13.78 5.44
C SER A 98 2.73 13.85 4.78
N ARG A 99 2.80 13.34 3.55
CA ARG A 99 3.95 13.40 2.66
C ARG A 99 3.50 13.11 1.24
N ASP A 100 4.23 13.65 0.27
CA ASP A 100 4.13 13.26 -1.14
C ASP A 100 4.83 11.90 -1.39
N ALA A 101 4.30 10.82 -0.80
CA ALA A 101 4.75 9.43 -0.90
C ALA A 101 3.80 8.50 -0.13
N ALA A 102 4.10 7.21 -0.11
CA ALA A 102 3.39 6.23 0.69
C ALA A 102 3.20 6.68 2.15
N LEU A 103 2.03 6.35 2.71
CA LEU A 103 1.67 6.47 4.11
C LEU A 103 1.65 5.11 4.80
N GLY A 104 1.62 4.02 4.03
CA GLY A 104 1.65 2.65 4.55
C GLY A 104 1.96 1.64 3.47
N VAL A 105 1.72 0.37 3.79
CA VAL A 105 1.91 -0.77 2.90
C VAL A 105 0.76 -1.76 3.09
N ALA A 106 0.25 -2.31 1.99
CA ALA A 106 -0.74 -3.38 1.99
C ALA A 106 -0.09 -4.72 2.42
N VAL A 107 -0.91 -5.70 2.80
CA VAL A 107 -0.40 -7.03 3.21
C VAL A 107 0.27 -7.82 2.08
N ASN A 108 -0.01 -7.50 0.81
CA ASN A 108 0.75 -8.00 -0.34
C ASN A 108 2.06 -7.23 -0.61
N GLY A 109 2.40 -6.26 0.25
CA GLY A 109 3.64 -5.50 0.16
C GLY A 109 3.61 -4.28 -0.77
N VAL A 110 2.47 -3.98 -1.41
CA VAL A 110 2.32 -2.82 -2.28
C VAL A 110 2.13 -1.54 -1.45
N PRO A 111 2.81 -0.42 -1.77
CA PRO A 111 2.64 0.83 -1.05
C PRO A 111 1.19 1.37 -1.12
N ILE A 112 0.78 2.06 -0.06
CA ILE A 112 -0.50 2.76 0.03
C ILE A 112 -0.24 4.25 0.14
N TYR A 113 -0.80 5.03 -0.78
CA TYR A 113 -0.72 6.48 -0.87
C TYR A 113 -2.06 7.11 -0.46
N ASP A 114 -2.06 8.42 -0.21
CA ASP A 114 -3.31 9.16 -0.10
C ASP A 114 -4.08 9.18 -1.42
N TYR A 115 -5.35 9.59 -1.42
CA TYR A 115 -6.19 9.53 -2.63
C TYR A 115 -5.81 10.48 -3.77
N THR A 116 -4.81 11.34 -3.59
CA THR A 116 -4.42 12.36 -4.55
C THR A 116 -3.28 11.88 -5.45
N GLY A 117 -3.27 12.31 -6.72
CA GLY A 117 -2.28 11.92 -7.73
C GLY A 117 -0.95 12.68 -7.65
N GLY A 118 -0.70 13.40 -6.55
CA GLY A 118 0.61 13.99 -6.26
C GLY A 118 0.57 15.41 -5.72
N GLY A 119 1.66 15.73 -5.02
CA GLY A 119 1.84 16.95 -4.26
C GLY A 119 1.49 16.72 -2.79
N GLU A 120 2.39 17.12 -1.90
CA GLU A 120 2.16 17.02 -0.46
C GLU A 120 0.96 17.90 -0.07
N MET A 121 -0.02 17.30 0.59
CA MET A 121 -1.12 18.03 1.20
C MET A 121 -0.64 18.72 2.48
N SER A 122 -0.95 20.00 2.63
CA SER A 122 -0.81 20.66 3.93
C SER A 122 -1.85 20.13 4.91
N GLU A 123 -1.65 20.37 6.20
CA GLU A 123 -2.64 20.02 7.23
C GLU A 123 -4.03 20.59 6.91
N ALA A 124 -4.09 21.82 6.38
CA ALA A 124 -5.34 22.47 6.01
C ALA A 124 -6.00 21.83 4.78
N ASP A 125 -5.21 21.26 3.86
CA ASP A 125 -5.73 20.63 2.64
C ASP A 125 -6.53 19.36 2.96
N HIS A 126 -6.20 18.63 4.03
CA HIS A 126 -6.94 17.42 4.44
C HIS A 126 -8.39 17.69 4.83
N TYR A 127 -8.71 18.92 5.26
CA TYR A 127 -10.08 19.33 5.61
C TYR A 127 -10.88 19.83 4.41
N HIS A 128 -10.34 19.71 3.20
CA HIS A 128 -10.97 20.09 1.95
C HIS A 128 -10.80 18.99 0.89
N HIS A 129 -11.89 18.63 0.21
CA HIS A 129 -11.80 17.64 -0.85
C HIS A 129 -11.04 18.20 -2.07
N GLN A 130 -9.87 17.62 -2.34
CA GLN A 130 -8.95 18.03 -3.39
C GLN A 130 -9.37 17.47 -4.75
N THR A 131 -10.57 17.86 -5.20
CA THR A 131 -11.21 17.33 -6.43
C THR A 131 -10.37 17.38 -7.71
N ARG A 132 -9.39 18.30 -7.79
CA ARG A 132 -8.47 18.41 -8.93
C ARG A 132 -7.32 17.41 -8.92
N HIS A 133 -7.02 16.87 -7.74
CA HIS A 133 -5.94 15.93 -7.50
C HIS A 133 -6.48 14.52 -7.18
N ASP A 134 -7.76 14.39 -6.86
CA ASP A 134 -8.45 13.12 -6.62
C ASP A 134 -8.25 12.14 -7.80
N THR A 135 -7.62 11.01 -7.51
CA THR A 135 -7.24 10.00 -8.51
C THR A 135 -8.44 9.28 -9.13
N ILE A 136 -9.56 9.15 -8.42
CA ILE A 136 -10.82 8.63 -8.98
C ILE A 136 -11.41 9.66 -9.95
N LEU A 137 -11.54 10.92 -9.52
CA LEU A 137 -12.15 11.97 -10.35
C LEU A 137 -11.32 12.30 -11.59
N THR A 138 -10.00 12.19 -11.47
CA THR A 138 -9.05 12.34 -12.59
C THR A 138 -8.84 11.04 -13.38
N GLN A 139 -9.52 9.95 -12.99
CA GLN A 139 -9.55 8.64 -13.66
C GLN A 139 -8.15 8.02 -13.85
N GLN A 140 -7.29 8.19 -12.85
CA GLN A 140 -5.89 7.73 -12.86
C GLN A 140 -5.71 6.30 -12.36
N LEU A 141 -6.77 5.65 -11.87
CA LEU A 141 -6.68 4.33 -11.24
C LEU A 141 -7.16 3.23 -12.19
N ASP A 142 -6.53 2.08 -12.05
CA ASP A 142 -7.00 0.84 -12.66
C ASP A 142 -8.16 0.22 -11.85
N ILE A 143 -8.61 -0.94 -12.30
CA ILE A 143 -9.71 -1.68 -11.67
C ILE A 143 -9.39 -2.17 -10.25
N CYS A 144 -8.11 -2.20 -9.88
CA CYS A 144 -7.61 -2.68 -8.60
C CYS A 144 -7.37 -1.54 -7.60
N GLY A 145 -7.71 -0.30 -7.98
CA GLY A 145 -7.64 0.87 -7.09
C GLY A 145 -6.26 1.51 -7.01
N GLY A 146 -5.35 1.20 -7.93
CA GLY A 146 -3.99 1.72 -7.94
C GLY A 146 -3.49 2.17 -9.31
N HIS A 147 -2.25 2.64 -9.35
CA HIS A 147 -1.52 2.95 -10.58
C HIS A 147 -0.01 2.97 -10.35
N ALA A 148 0.76 3.18 -11.42
CA ALA A 148 2.19 3.45 -11.35
C ALA A 148 2.50 4.95 -11.25
N GLY A 149 3.35 5.34 -10.30
CA GLY A 149 3.80 6.74 -10.13
C GLY A 149 5.14 7.04 -10.79
N ARG A 150 5.76 8.16 -10.39
CA ARG A 150 7.05 8.64 -10.94
C ARG A 150 8.24 7.74 -10.65
N GLY A 151 8.11 6.86 -9.67
CA GLY A 151 9.09 5.81 -9.41
C GLY A 151 8.92 4.63 -10.37
N ASP A 152 7.97 4.65 -11.30
CA ASP A 152 7.51 3.48 -12.04
C ASP A 152 7.19 2.30 -11.08
N ASP A 153 6.67 2.64 -9.89
CA ASP A 153 6.22 1.72 -8.84
C ASP A 153 4.70 1.72 -8.79
N TYR A 154 4.09 0.55 -8.70
CA TYR A 154 2.65 0.42 -8.53
C TYR A 154 2.27 0.63 -7.07
N HIS A 155 1.19 1.38 -6.82
CA HIS A 155 0.66 1.65 -5.48
C HIS A 155 -0.84 1.94 -5.50
N TYR A 156 -1.49 1.75 -4.35
CA TYR A 156 -2.91 2.01 -4.19
C TYR A 156 -3.19 3.43 -3.71
N HIS A 157 -4.26 4.03 -4.23
CA HIS A 157 -4.83 5.30 -3.77
C HIS A 157 -6.24 5.15 -3.19
N THR A 158 -6.80 3.94 -3.28
CA THR A 158 -8.15 3.58 -2.82
C THR A 158 -8.12 2.14 -2.29
N SER A 159 -9.27 1.57 -1.94
CA SER A 159 -9.37 0.18 -1.51
C SER A 159 -8.66 -0.78 -2.50
N PRO A 160 -7.67 -1.59 -2.05
CA PRO A 160 -6.96 -2.56 -2.87
C PRO A 160 -7.84 -3.77 -3.27
N THR A 161 -8.87 -3.56 -4.08
CA THR A 161 -9.94 -4.55 -4.33
C THR A 161 -9.41 -5.90 -4.81
N CYS A 162 -8.53 -5.90 -5.81
CA CYS A 162 -7.95 -7.15 -6.34
C CYS A 162 -7.08 -7.89 -5.33
N MET A 163 -6.34 -7.16 -4.49
CA MET A 163 -5.55 -7.76 -3.41
C MET A 163 -6.47 -8.40 -2.36
N ILE A 164 -7.52 -7.67 -1.94
CA ILE A 164 -8.51 -8.17 -0.97
C ILE A 164 -9.23 -9.42 -1.51
N GLU A 165 -9.56 -9.45 -2.80
CA GLU A 165 -10.16 -10.63 -3.45
C GLU A 165 -9.24 -11.86 -3.46
N GLN A 166 -7.92 -11.66 -3.40
CA GLN A 166 -6.92 -12.73 -3.34
C GLN A 166 -6.62 -13.21 -1.92
N MET A 167 -6.95 -12.43 -0.88
CA MET A 167 -6.64 -12.78 0.51
C MET A 167 -7.33 -14.09 0.93
N GLU A 168 -6.57 -15.02 1.51
CA GLU A 168 -7.13 -16.28 2.02
C GLU A 168 -8.09 -16.08 3.21
N ASN A 169 -7.83 -15.05 4.03
CA ASN A 169 -8.65 -14.68 5.20
C ASN A 169 -9.61 -13.50 4.94
N ALA A 170 -9.91 -13.18 3.68
CA ALA A 170 -10.74 -12.04 3.28
C ALA A 170 -12.03 -11.94 4.13
N SER A 171 -12.10 -10.91 4.97
CA SER A 171 -13.21 -10.64 5.88
C SER A 171 -13.13 -9.20 6.41
N ASP A 172 -14.18 -8.70 7.05
CA ASP A 172 -14.17 -7.38 7.68
C ASP A 172 -13.13 -7.28 8.82
N ALA A 173 -12.79 -8.40 9.45
CA ALA A 173 -11.79 -8.50 10.50
C ALA A 173 -10.34 -8.57 9.99
N ALA A 174 -10.14 -8.72 8.67
CA ALA A 174 -8.81 -8.86 8.12
C ALA A 174 -8.12 -7.48 8.03
N ILE A 175 -6.89 -7.41 8.53
CA ILE A 175 -6.01 -6.27 8.29
C ILE A 175 -5.56 -6.33 6.83
N ILE A 176 -5.82 -5.26 6.06
CA ILE A 176 -5.47 -5.17 4.64
C ILE A 176 -4.13 -4.45 4.43
N GLY A 177 -3.60 -3.81 5.46
CA GLY A 177 -2.31 -3.12 5.43
C GLY A 177 -1.96 -2.47 6.76
N TRP A 178 -0.79 -1.84 6.79
CA TRP A 178 -0.25 -1.14 7.96
C TRP A 178 0.24 0.25 7.55
N ALA A 179 -0.17 1.25 8.31
CA ALA A 179 0.36 2.60 8.19
C ALA A 179 1.75 2.71 8.83
N PHE A 180 2.59 3.63 8.37
CA PHE A 180 3.96 3.78 8.89
C PHE A 180 4.04 4.20 10.36
N ASP A 181 2.96 4.78 10.89
CA ASP A 181 2.84 5.12 12.30
C ASP A 181 2.50 3.93 13.20
N GLY A 182 2.28 2.73 12.61
CA GLY A 182 2.08 1.49 13.34
C GLY A 182 0.62 1.05 13.47
N PHE A 183 -0.35 1.86 13.05
CA PHE A 183 -1.76 1.48 13.14
C PHE A 183 -2.19 0.64 11.93
N PRO A 184 -3.06 -0.38 12.13
CA PRO A 184 -3.56 -1.20 11.05
C PRO A 184 -4.55 -0.45 10.16
N ILE A 185 -4.67 -0.92 8.92
CA ILE A 185 -5.64 -0.47 7.93
C ILE A 185 -6.62 -1.63 7.68
N TYR A 186 -7.91 -1.36 7.81
CA TYR A 186 -9.00 -2.32 7.56
C TYR A 186 -9.83 -1.92 6.32
N GLY A 187 -10.73 -2.82 5.92
CA GLY A 187 -11.73 -2.55 4.89
C GLY A 187 -12.82 -1.55 5.30
N HIS A 188 -13.94 -1.55 4.58
CA HIS A 188 -15.02 -0.56 4.71
C HIS A 188 -15.88 -0.69 5.98
N ASN A 189 -15.82 -1.84 6.65
CA ASN A 189 -16.59 -2.13 7.85
C ASN A 189 -15.68 -2.20 9.06
N ASN A 190 -16.30 -2.18 10.24
CA ASN A 190 -15.60 -2.52 11.48
C ASN A 190 -15.21 -4.01 11.47
N PRO A 191 -14.18 -4.40 12.24
CA PRO A 191 -13.76 -5.80 12.35
C PRO A 191 -14.85 -6.79 12.81
N ASP A 192 -15.92 -6.30 13.46
CA ASP A 192 -17.07 -7.11 13.85
C ASP A 192 -18.16 -7.24 12.76
N GLY A 193 -17.90 -6.70 11.57
CA GLY A 193 -18.79 -6.68 10.41
C GLY A 193 -19.86 -5.59 10.43
N THR A 194 -19.87 -4.72 11.45
CA THR A 194 -20.80 -3.58 11.46
C THR A 194 -20.36 -2.49 10.47
N ALA A 195 -21.33 -1.86 9.81
CA ALA A 195 -21.05 -0.74 8.91
C ALA A 195 -20.54 0.47 9.70
N ILE A 196 -19.57 1.18 9.11
CA ILE A 196 -19.08 2.46 9.64
C ILE A 196 -20.03 3.58 9.19
N GLY A 197 -20.48 4.39 10.14
CA GLY A 197 -21.41 5.47 9.88
C GLY A 197 -20.79 6.61 9.09
N GLN A 198 -21.65 7.39 8.43
CA GLN A 198 -21.23 8.59 7.73
C GLN A 198 -20.66 9.60 8.75
N ASN A 199 -19.38 9.96 8.59
CA ASN A 199 -18.58 10.82 9.48
C ASN A 199 -18.08 10.19 10.80
N ASP A 200 -18.12 8.86 10.94
CA ASP A 200 -17.49 8.19 12.10
C ASP A 200 -15.96 8.16 11.99
N LEU A 201 -15.43 8.21 10.76
CA LEU A 201 -14.00 8.35 10.49
C LEU A 201 -13.56 9.81 10.61
N ASP A 202 -12.38 10.01 11.17
CA ASP A 202 -11.74 11.31 11.23
C ASP A 202 -11.16 11.74 9.88
N VAL A 203 -10.45 12.88 9.89
CA VAL A 203 -9.86 13.45 8.68
C VAL A 203 -8.83 12.52 8.03
N CYS A 204 -8.17 11.61 8.74
CA CYS A 204 -7.21 10.67 8.15
C CYS A 204 -7.84 9.34 7.72
N ASN A 205 -9.18 9.26 7.73
CA ASN A 205 -9.95 8.06 7.44
C ASN A 205 -9.80 6.95 8.50
N GLY A 206 -9.64 7.31 9.77
CA GLY A 206 -9.52 6.35 10.86
C GLY A 206 -10.40 6.67 12.06
N GLN A 207 -10.35 5.78 13.06
CA GLN A 207 -11.16 5.83 14.27
C GLN A 207 -10.46 5.09 15.42
N PRO A 208 -10.89 5.29 16.69
CA PRO A 208 -10.35 4.56 17.83
C PRO A 208 -10.47 3.04 17.69
N ASP A 209 -9.46 2.33 18.17
CA ASP A 209 -9.41 0.87 18.19
C ASP A 209 -9.17 0.36 19.62
N ALA A 210 -9.81 -0.75 20.02
CA ALA A 210 -9.69 -1.28 21.37
C ALA A 210 -8.39 -2.05 21.61
N GLU A 211 -7.79 -2.58 20.56
CA GLU A 211 -6.60 -3.42 20.58
C GLU A 211 -5.35 -2.61 20.24
N PHE A 212 -5.42 -1.83 19.17
CA PHE A 212 -4.32 -1.03 18.62
C PHE A 212 -4.36 0.43 19.07
N GLY A 213 -5.42 0.86 19.78
CA GLY A 213 -5.65 2.24 20.19
C GLY A 213 -6.27 3.10 19.09
N TYR A 214 -5.88 2.89 17.83
CA TYR A 214 -6.43 3.55 16.65
C TYR A 214 -6.29 2.64 15.41
N ARG A 215 -7.14 2.82 14.41
CA ARG A 215 -7.08 2.11 13.12
C ARG A 215 -7.56 2.98 11.96
N TYR A 216 -7.03 2.74 10.78
CA TYR A 216 -7.51 3.34 9.53
C TYR A 216 -8.47 2.41 8.79
N HIS A 217 -9.24 2.97 7.88
CA HIS A 217 -10.18 2.23 7.04
C HIS A 217 -10.08 2.66 5.58
N THR A 218 -10.58 1.81 4.69
CA THR A 218 -11.07 2.23 3.37
C THR A 218 -12.50 2.75 3.47
N SER A 219 -12.95 3.54 2.50
CA SER A 219 -14.30 4.10 2.45
C SER A 219 -14.78 4.32 1.01
N ASN A 220 -16.10 4.44 0.82
CA ASN A 220 -16.68 4.70 -0.51
C ASN A 220 -16.53 6.16 -0.95
N ASP A 221 -16.42 7.07 0.01
CA ASP A 221 -16.30 8.51 -0.20
C ASP A 221 -14.86 8.95 0.08
N ALA A 222 -14.43 10.07 -0.51
CA ALA A 222 -13.10 10.62 -0.27
C ALA A 222 -12.87 10.79 1.24
N PRO A 223 -11.71 10.35 1.77
CA PRO A 223 -10.49 10.03 1.02
C PRO A 223 -10.35 8.58 0.52
N TYR A 224 -11.38 7.73 0.58
CA TYR A 224 -11.40 6.33 0.10
C TYR A 224 -10.44 5.33 0.80
N ILE A 225 -9.32 5.81 1.32
CA ILE A 225 -8.28 5.13 2.08
C ILE A 225 -7.57 6.18 2.96
N ILE A 226 -6.57 5.77 3.74
CA ILE A 226 -5.75 6.67 4.54
C ILE A 226 -5.25 7.88 3.74
N GLN A 227 -5.40 9.10 4.27
CA GLN A 227 -4.86 10.33 3.63
C GLN A 227 -3.79 11.07 4.45
N CYS A 228 -3.61 10.67 5.71
CA CYS A 228 -2.61 11.21 6.62
C CYS A 228 -2.36 10.22 7.76
N LEU A 229 -1.30 10.46 8.53
CA LEU A 229 -0.90 9.69 9.70
C LEU A 229 -1.25 10.48 10.97
N MET A 230 -1.92 9.81 11.90
CA MET A 230 -2.31 10.33 13.20
C MET A 230 -1.31 9.94 14.28
N GLY A 231 -0.51 8.89 14.09
CA GLY A 231 0.54 8.51 15.03
C GLY A 231 1.89 9.17 14.76
N ASP A 232 2.75 9.14 15.77
CA ASP A 232 4.11 9.64 15.67
C ASP A 232 4.98 8.76 14.75
N VAL A 233 5.49 9.34 13.66
CA VAL A 233 6.50 8.69 12.81
C VAL A 233 7.87 9.33 13.02
N PRO A 234 8.87 8.57 13.53
CA PRO A 234 10.24 9.06 13.61
C PRO A 234 10.78 9.43 12.22
N ASN A 235 11.09 10.71 12.02
CA ASN A 235 11.61 11.24 10.76
C ASN A 235 10.75 10.85 9.54
N ILE A 236 9.47 11.25 9.52
CA ILE A 236 8.56 11.01 8.38
C ILE A 236 9.23 11.28 7.03
N ASN A 237 10.06 12.33 6.92
CA ASN A 237 10.82 12.70 5.73
C ASN A 237 11.79 11.62 5.19
N ASN A 238 12.25 10.72 6.04
CA ASN A 238 13.20 9.65 5.70
C ASN A 238 12.52 8.31 5.39
N LEU A 239 11.19 8.23 5.45
CA LEU A 239 10.46 7.04 5.04
C LEU A 239 10.75 6.68 3.56
N PRO A 240 10.72 5.39 3.22
CA PRO A 240 11.11 4.87 1.91
C PRO A 240 10.29 5.48 0.76
N ARG A 241 10.97 5.64 -0.38
CA ARG A 241 10.39 6.04 -1.68
C ARG A 241 11.06 5.22 -2.76
N VAL A 242 10.31 4.78 -3.77
CA VAL A 242 10.91 4.17 -4.96
C VAL A 242 11.54 5.27 -5.81
N ALA A 243 12.82 5.11 -6.14
CA ALA A 243 13.52 6.06 -6.98
C ALA A 243 13.13 5.88 -8.46
N PRO A 244 13.01 6.96 -9.25
CA PRO A 244 12.80 6.87 -10.69
C PRO A 244 13.90 6.06 -11.38
N LEU A 245 13.54 5.40 -12.47
CA LEU A 245 14.46 4.66 -13.32
C LEU A 245 15.57 5.56 -13.87
N LYS A 246 16.80 5.04 -13.90
CA LYS A 246 17.98 5.75 -14.40
C LYS A 246 18.38 5.21 -15.75
N ALA A 247 18.72 6.08 -16.69
CA ALA A 247 19.24 5.64 -17.98
C ALA A 247 20.60 4.95 -17.80
N ALA A 248 20.83 3.82 -18.47
CA ALA A 248 22.09 3.08 -18.42
C ALA A 248 23.31 3.91 -18.90
N SER A 249 23.06 4.95 -19.71
CA SER A 249 24.06 5.92 -20.16
C SER A 249 24.57 6.86 -19.05
N GLY A 250 23.93 6.86 -17.87
CA GLY A 250 24.24 7.74 -16.74
C GLY A 250 23.78 9.19 -16.93
N ARG A 251 23.03 9.51 -18.00
CA ARG A 251 22.50 10.85 -18.28
C ARG A 251 20.97 10.83 -18.32
N GLY A 252 20.34 11.38 -17.30
CA GLY A 252 18.88 11.50 -17.20
C GLY A 252 18.18 10.21 -16.75
N GLY A 253 16.85 10.22 -16.82
CA GLY A 253 15.95 9.10 -16.59
C GLY A 253 14.82 9.13 -17.62
N MET A 254 13.79 8.30 -17.44
CA MET A 254 12.57 8.43 -18.23
C MET A 254 11.94 9.82 -17.98
N GLU A 255 11.48 10.48 -19.04
CA GLU A 255 10.73 11.73 -18.89
C GLU A 255 9.42 11.41 -18.17
N SER A 256 9.07 12.19 -17.15
CA SER A 256 7.75 12.07 -16.54
C SER A 256 6.68 12.30 -17.59
N GLY A 257 5.71 11.40 -17.63
CA GLY A 257 4.66 11.48 -18.62
C GLY A 257 3.81 12.74 -18.48
N ARG A 258 3.20 13.15 -19.59
CA ARG A 258 2.29 14.29 -19.68
C ARG A 258 0.89 13.74 -19.86
N PRO A 259 0.01 13.87 -18.84
CA PRO A 259 -1.35 13.39 -18.95
C PRO A 259 -2.07 13.97 -20.17
N PRO A 260 -2.63 13.13 -21.04
CA PRO A 260 -3.32 13.59 -22.23
C PRO A 260 -4.65 14.24 -21.88
N ARG A 261 -4.93 15.38 -22.52
CA ARG A 261 -6.16 16.13 -22.27
C ARG A 261 -7.38 15.32 -22.72
N GLY A 262 -8.31 15.09 -21.80
CA GLY A 262 -9.52 14.32 -22.07
C GLY A 262 -9.36 12.81 -21.94
N GLY A 263 -8.18 12.34 -21.52
CA GLY A 263 -7.91 10.92 -21.30
C GLY A 263 -7.71 10.11 -22.58
N VAL A 264 -7.40 8.83 -22.39
CA VAL A 264 -7.15 7.85 -23.45
C VAL A 264 -8.28 6.81 -23.51
N ASN A 265 -8.30 6.00 -24.56
CA ASN A 265 -9.27 4.92 -24.73
C ASN A 265 -8.56 3.57 -24.79
N ASN A 266 -9.21 2.55 -24.22
CA ASN A 266 -8.77 1.15 -24.25
C ASN A 266 -7.35 0.96 -23.73
N LEU A 267 -6.99 1.63 -22.65
CA LEU A 267 -5.70 1.40 -22.01
C LEU A 267 -5.70 0.00 -21.39
N THR A 268 -4.77 -0.83 -21.83
CA THR A 268 -4.55 -2.19 -21.35
C THR A 268 -3.09 -2.37 -20.99
N PHE A 269 -2.83 -3.19 -19.99
CA PHE A 269 -1.50 -3.65 -19.63
C PHE A 269 -1.44 -5.16 -19.69
N THR A 270 -0.37 -5.69 -20.27
CA THR A 270 -0.19 -7.13 -20.47
C THR A 270 1.25 -7.52 -20.20
N GLU A 271 1.44 -8.73 -19.71
CA GLU A 271 2.72 -9.43 -19.69
C GLU A 271 2.61 -10.70 -20.53
N ASN A 272 3.63 -11.01 -21.32
CA ASN A 272 3.69 -12.26 -22.07
C ASN A 272 4.72 -13.24 -21.48
N ASP A 273 4.69 -14.49 -21.94
CA ASP A 273 5.59 -15.57 -21.48
C ASP A 273 7.09 -15.28 -21.67
N SER A 274 7.45 -14.26 -22.46
CA SER A 274 8.83 -13.83 -22.68
C SER A 274 9.26 -12.72 -21.71
N GLY A 275 8.40 -12.32 -20.77
CA GLY A 275 8.63 -11.24 -19.81
C GLY A 275 8.53 -9.84 -20.42
N VAL A 276 7.96 -9.71 -21.63
CA VAL A 276 7.67 -8.39 -22.20
C VAL A 276 6.36 -7.89 -21.61
N ARG A 277 6.42 -6.70 -21.03
CA ARG A 277 5.28 -5.98 -20.49
C ARG A 277 4.93 -4.81 -21.37
N SER A 278 3.65 -4.62 -21.64
CA SER A 278 3.14 -3.65 -22.61
C SER A 278 1.92 -2.93 -22.06
N MET A 279 2.01 -1.61 -21.93
CA MET A 279 0.85 -0.73 -21.77
C MET A 279 0.50 -0.12 -23.11
N GLU A 280 -0.72 -0.33 -23.59
CA GLU A 280 -1.18 0.11 -24.91
C GLU A 280 -2.50 0.87 -24.80
N TYR A 281 -2.66 1.96 -25.57
CA TYR A 281 -3.87 2.77 -25.57
C TYR A 281 -4.05 3.51 -26.88
N THR A 282 -5.24 4.10 -27.06
CA THR A 282 -5.55 4.95 -28.21
C THR A 282 -5.93 6.36 -27.78
N TYR A 283 -5.48 7.36 -28.54
CA TYR A 283 -5.81 8.77 -28.31
C TYR A 283 -5.98 9.49 -29.64
N GLN A 284 -7.11 10.17 -29.81
CA GLN A 284 -7.46 10.90 -31.04
C GLN A 284 -7.35 10.09 -32.34
N GLY A 285 -7.56 8.76 -32.26
CA GLY A 285 -7.52 7.85 -33.41
C GLY A 285 -6.17 7.20 -33.67
N ASP A 286 -5.11 7.63 -32.97
CA ASP A 286 -3.77 7.04 -33.05
C ASP A 286 -3.51 6.06 -31.89
N SER A 287 -2.66 5.06 -32.15
CA SER A 287 -2.21 4.08 -31.16
C SER A 287 -0.87 4.46 -30.55
N TYR A 288 -0.78 4.28 -29.24
CA TYR A 288 0.39 4.57 -28.41
C TYR A 288 0.69 3.38 -27.52
N PHE A 289 1.95 3.27 -27.08
CA PHE A 289 2.38 2.20 -26.20
C PHE A 289 3.62 2.56 -25.39
N MET A 290 3.79 1.85 -24.29
CA MET A 290 5.04 1.75 -23.55
C MET A 290 5.33 0.28 -23.28
N ARG A 291 6.49 -0.20 -23.71
CA ARG A 291 6.91 -1.59 -23.55
C ARG A 291 8.24 -1.67 -22.86
N TYR A 292 8.41 -2.70 -22.05
CA TYR A 292 9.71 -3.03 -21.50
C TYR A 292 9.87 -4.53 -21.27
N SER A 293 11.12 -4.97 -21.23
CA SER A 293 11.50 -6.33 -20.86
C SER A 293 12.81 -6.32 -20.07
N PRO A 294 13.09 -7.31 -19.21
CA PRO A 294 14.39 -7.44 -18.58
C PRO A 294 15.51 -7.42 -19.62
N SER A 295 16.52 -6.59 -19.39
CA SER A 295 17.76 -6.63 -20.17
C SER A 295 18.60 -7.80 -19.66
N GLY A 296 19.63 -8.21 -20.41
CA GLY A 296 20.52 -9.32 -19.99
C GLY A 296 21.33 -9.06 -18.71
N ARG A 297 21.05 -7.96 -17.98
CA ARG A 297 21.71 -7.53 -16.75
C ARG A 297 20.68 -7.42 -15.62
N SER A 298 21.06 -7.81 -14.41
CA SER A 298 20.20 -7.69 -13.22
C SER A 298 19.74 -6.25 -13.03
N ASP A 299 18.43 -6.05 -12.85
CA ASP A 299 17.78 -4.75 -12.60
C ASP A 299 17.86 -3.74 -13.74
N PHE A 300 18.18 -4.19 -14.95
CA PHE A 300 18.08 -3.38 -16.17
C PHE A 300 16.91 -3.86 -17.02
N TYR A 301 16.32 -2.93 -17.76
CA TYR A 301 15.17 -3.17 -18.63
C TYR A 301 15.37 -2.41 -19.94
N ASP A 302 15.10 -3.08 -21.06
CA ASP A 302 15.05 -2.46 -22.38
C ASP A 302 13.64 -1.92 -22.62
N PHE A 303 13.53 -0.62 -22.85
CA PHE A 303 12.28 0.08 -23.12
C PHE A 303 12.14 0.44 -24.58
N GLU A 304 10.90 0.34 -25.08
CA GLU A 304 10.45 0.88 -26.36
C GLU A 304 9.12 1.59 -26.13
N THR A 305 9.07 2.89 -26.43
CA THR A 305 7.87 3.71 -26.15
C THR A 305 7.50 4.59 -27.33
N ARG A 306 6.20 4.74 -27.52
CA ARG A 306 5.57 5.69 -28.43
C ARG A 306 4.40 6.30 -27.71
N THR A 307 4.59 7.48 -27.12
CA THR A 307 3.65 8.09 -26.18
C THR A 307 3.25 9.49 -26.61
N ILE A 308 2.33 10.12 -25.88
CA ILE A 308 1.94 11.50 -26.14
C ILE A 308 3.04 12.43 -25.62
N THR A 309 3.70 12.07 -24.51
CA THR A 309 4.87 12.77 -23.97
C THR A 309 5.97 12.95 -25.00
N ASN A 310 6.29 11.89 -25.75
CA ASN A 310 7.33 11.93 -26.77
C ASN A 310 6.82 12.41 -28.15
N SER A 311 5.63 13.04 -28.20
CA SER A 311 4.98 13.53 -29.43
C SER A 311 4.73 12.43 -30.48
N GLY A 312 4.54 11.19 -30.03
CA GLY A 312 4.30 10.02 -30.89
C GLY A 312 5.55 9.50 -31.59
N ASN A 313 6.74 9.97 -31.21
CA ASN A 313 8.01 9.45 -31.73
C ASN A 313 8.37 8.13 -31.07
N LEU A 314 9.01 7.23 -31.81
CA LEU A 314 9.55 6.01 -31.23
C LEU A 314 10.81 6.34 -30.42
N MET A 315 10.82 5.95 -29.15
CA MET A 315 11.95 6.11 -28.23
C MET A 315 12.37 4.73 -27.72
N THR A 316 13.68 4.51 -27.64
CA THR A 316 14.25 3.28 -27.07
C THR A 316 15.33 3.60 -26.08
N GLY A 317 15.48 2.80 -25.03
CA GLY A 317 16.58 2.96 -24.07
C GLY A 317 16.66 1.82 -23.07
N GLU A 318 17.86 1.59 -22.54
CA GLU A 318 18.06 0.70 -21.39
C GLU A 318 18.02 1.54 -20.11
N TYR A 319 17.21 1.13 -19.15
CA TYR A 319 17.04 1.81 -17.87
C TYR A 319 17.23 0.83 -16.71
N CYS A 320 17.73 1.32 -15.58
CA CYS A 320 17.93 0.51 -14.39
C CYS A 320 17.16 1.04 -13.18
N ARG A 321 16.78 0.10 -12.32
CA ARG A 321 16.29 0.37 -10.98
C ARG A 321 17.42 0.82 -10.05
#